data_AF-A0A9D7PUV6-F1
#
_entry.id   AF-A0A9D7PUV6-F1
#
_cell.length_a   1.000
_cell.length_b   1.000
_cell.length_c   1.000
_cell.angle_alpha   90.00
_cell.angle_beta   90.00
_cell.angle_gamma   90.00
#
_symmetry.space_group_name_H-M   'P 1'
#
loop_
_entity.id
_entity.type
_entity.pdbx_description
1 polymer ?
#
loop_
_entity_poly.entity_id
_entity_poly.type
_entity_poly.pdbx_seq_one_letter_code
_entity_poly.pdbx_strand_id
1 'polypeptide(L)'
;MQKIPESQKILITNHDAFRYYGQCYNLKLIPLMGVSTEGEPRTSDIIKIIEVIRQNRVPAIFVETSINPQQMTQIAADMHISIGGSLFSDSLGESNSSAGTYLGMLKTNTDMIVRALYVNTSNQNTKVKIQAFNEIIFISLFLIFC
;
A
#
# COMPACT_ATOMS: atom_id res chain seq x y z
N MET A 1 16.47 -2.13 -13.55
CA MET A 1 15.98 -2.39 -12.18
C MET A 1 15.10 -1.22 -11.77
N GLN A 2 13.83 -1.43 -11.44
CA GLN A 2 12.94 -0.36 -10.97
C GLN A 2 13.28 -0.04 -9.51
N LYS A 3 13.37 1.25 -9.16
CA LYS A 3 13.68 1.71 -7.80
C LYS A 3 12.49 2.47 -7.25
N ILE A 4 12.04 2.09 -6.05
CA ILE A 4 11.01 2.82 -5.31
C ILE A 4 11.57 4.20 -4.93
N PRO A 5 10.89 5.32 -5.27
CA PRO A 5 11.27 6.65 -4.80
C PRO A 5 11.34 6.72 -3.28
N GLU A 6 12.29 7.48 -2.72
CA GLU A 6 12.51 7.53 -1.25
C GLU A 6 11.23 7.93 -0.49
N SER A 7 10.42 8.85 -1.04
CA SER A 7 9.15 9.26 -0.44
C SER A 7 8.06 8.17 -0.42
N GLN A 8 8.22 7.11 -1.20
CA GLN A 8 7.25 6.02 -1.36
C GLN A 8 7.70 4.73 -0.64
N LYS A 9 8.83 4.76 0.08
CA LYS A 9 9.35 3.62 0.84
C LYS A 9 8.60 3.38 2.15
N ILE A 10 7.28 3.31 2.07
CA ILE A 10 6.38 3.00 3.19
C ILE A 10 5.64 1.72 2.84
N LEU A 11 5.83 0.70 3.66
CA LEU A 11 5.19 -0.60 3.51
C LEU A 11 4.10 -0.71 4.58
N ILE A 12 2.84 -0.83 4.16
CA ILE A 12 1.69 -0.98 5.06
C ILE A 12 1.10 -2.38 4.88
N THR A 13 1.01 -3.15 5.97
CA THR A 13 0.61 -4.57 6.01
C THR A 13 -0.42 -4.84 7.12
N ASN A 14 -1.02 -6.03 7.16
CA ASN A 14 -1.96 -6.39 8.24
C ASN A 14 -1.25 -6.39 9.60
N HIS A 15 -0.12 -7.07 9.73
CA HIS A 15 0.59 -7.19 10.99
C HIS A 15 2.10 -7.01 10.85
N ASP A 16 2.81 -7.00 11.97
CA ASP A 16 4.23 -6.68 12.05
C ASP A 16 5.14 -7.88 11.70
N ALA A 17 4.94 -8.48 10.52
CA ALA A 17 5.75 -9.58 10.00
C ALA A 17 7.00 -9.14 9.23
N PHE A 18 6.98 -7.93 8.67
CA PHE A 18 7.99 -7.49 7.69
C PHE A 18 9.08 -6.60 8.29
N ARG A 19 9.23 -6.56 9.63
CA ARG A 19 10.14 -5.60 10.29
C ARG A 19 11.59 -5.72 9.81
N TYR A 20 12.12 -6.94 9.78
CA TYR A 20 13.48 -7.21 9.29
C TYR A 20 13.60 -6.93 7.79
N TYR A 21 12.58 -7.27 7.00
CA TYR A 21 12.53 -6.95 5.58
C TYR A 21 12.62 -5.43 5.35
N GLY A 22 11.84 -4.65 6.10
CA GLY A 22 11.87 -3.19 6.04
C GLY A 22 13.23 -2.62 6.43
N GLN A 23 13.85 -3.13 7.48
CA GLN A 23 15.21 -2.72 7.88
C GLN A 23 16.25 -3.02 6.79
N CYS A 24 16.24 -4.23 6.23
CA CYS A 24 17.18 -4.66 5.20
C CYS A 24 17.07 -3.84 3.90
N TYR A 25 15.84 -3.44 3.52
CA TYR A 25 15.58 -2.75 2.26
C TYR A 25 15.25 -1.25 2.41
N ASN A 26 15.46 -0.69 3.59
CA ASN A 26 15.17 0.71 3.93
C ASN A 26 13.71 1.11 3.63
N LEU A 27 12.75 0.27 4.02
CA LEU A 27 11.32 0.56 3.97
C LEU A 27 10.81 0.84 5.38
N LYS A 28 10.05 1.93 5.53
CA LYS A 28 9.32 2.24 6.76
C LYS A 28 8.09 1.34 6.84
N LEU A 29 8.11 0.37 7.75
CA LEU A 29 6.97 -0.51 7.99
C LEU A 29 5.93 0.17 8.88
N ILE A 30 4.65 0.09 8.49
CA ILE A 30 3.50 0.54 9.27
C ILE A 30 2.46 -0.59 9.26
N PRO A 31 2.48 -1.49 10.23
CA PRO A 31 1.48 -2.55 10.31
C PRO A 31 0.18 -2.03 10.93
N LEU A 32 -0.95 -2.66 10.60
CA LEU A 32 -2.25 -2.37 11.21
C LEU A 32 -2.35 -2.92 12.64
N MET A 33 -1.65 -4.01 12.95
CA MET A 33 -1.58 -4.59 14.29
C MET A 33 -0.15 -4.99 14.68
N GLY A 34 0.03 -5.47 15.90
CA GLY A 34 1.33 -5.89 16.41
C GLY A 34 1.86 -7.19 15.79
N VAL A 35 2.78 -7.86 16.48
CA VAL A 35 3.38 -9.12 16.02
C VAL A 35 2.40 -10.30 16.13
N SER A 36 1.55 -10.32 17.16
CA SER A 36 0.52 -11.35 17.31
C SER A 36 -0.72 -11.00 16.48
N THR A 37 -1.29 -12.01 15.83
CA THR A 37 -2.55 -11.93 15.07
C THR A 37 -3.78 -12.28 15.90
N GLU A 38 -3.62 -12.61 17.18
CA GLU A 38 -4.72 -13.07 18.06
C GLU A 38 -5.63 -11.93 18.53
N GLY A 39 -5.20 -10.68 18.39
CA GLY A 39 -5.97 -9.49 18.77
C GLY A 39 -6.62 -8.79 17.57
N GLU A 40 -7.59 -7.93 17.85
CA GLU A 40 -8.14 -7.02 16.84
C GLU A 40 -7.29 -5.74 16.74
N PRO A 41 -7.22 -5.10 15.55
CA PRO A 41 -6.59 -3.80 15.41
C PRO A 41 -7.26 -2.75 16.28
N ARG A 42 -6.46 -1.86 16.85
CA ARG A 42 -6.99 -0.75 17.63
C ARG A 42 -7.43 0.35 16.69
N THR A 43 -8.46 1.10 17.06
CA THR A 43 -8.90 2.28 16.31
C THR A 43 -7.76 3.29 16.10
N SER A 44 -6.84 3.40 17.07
CA SER A 44 -5.65 4.25 16.95
C SER A 44 -4.72 3.84 15.81
N ASP A 45 -4.60 2.54 15.52
CA ASP A 45 -3.72 2.02 14.48
C ASP A 45 -4.31 2.30 13.10
N ILE A 46 -5.63 2.18 12.96
CA ILE A 46 -6.36 2.58 11.74
C ILE A 46 -6.18 4.08 11.46
N ILE A 47 -6.37 4.93 12.47
CA ILE A 47 -6.19 6.39 12.35
C ILE A 47 -4.76 6.72 11.89
N LYS A 48 -3.76 6.08 12.51
CA LYS A 48 -2.35 6.27 12.14
C LYS A 48 -2.08 5.89 10.68
N ILE A 49 -2.62 4.77 10.20
CA ILE A 49 -2.48 4.36 8.79
C ILE A 49 -3.10 5.40 7.87
N ILE A 50 -4.32 5.85 8.16
CA ILE A 50 -5.02 6.88 7.38
C ILE A 50 -4.20 8.17 7.30
N GLU A 51 -3.63 8.63 8.42
CA GLU A 51 -2.76 9.80 8.46
C GLU A 51 -1.49 9.61 7.61
N VAL A 52 -0.84 8.46 7.73
CA VAL A 52 0.37 8.13 6.95
C VAL A 52 0.06 8.14 5.45
N ILE A 53 -1.06 7.54 5.03
CA ILE A 53 -1.50 7.52 3.63
C ILE A 53 -1.68 8.95 3.12
N ARG A 54 -2.40 9.80 3.86
CA ARG A 54 -2.65 11.20 3.47
C ARG A 54 -1.37 12.01 3.36
N GLN A 55 -0.51 11.95 4.38
CA GLN A 55 0.69 12.77 4.49
C GLN A 55 1.74 12.39 3.44
N ASN A 56 1.90 11.09 3.16
CA ASN A 56 2.99 10.59 2.32
C ASN A 56 2.53 10.23 0.91
N ARG A 57 1.22 10.34 0.61
CA ARG A 57 0.61 9.95 -0.68
C ARG A 57 1.03 8.53 -1.06
N VAL A 58 0.91 7.62 -0.10
CA VAL A 58 1.28 6.20 -0.28
C VAL A 58 0.45 5.61 -1.42
N PRO A 59 1.07 5.01 -2.45
CA PRO A 59 0.35 4.59 -3.65
C PRO A 59 -0.47 3.32 -3.44
N ALA A 60 -0.04 2.45 -2.53
CA ALA A 60 -0.68 1.17 -2.27
C ALA A 60 -0.44 0.67 -0.85
N ILE A 61 -1.36 -0.15 -0.35
CA ILE A 61 -1.20 -0.97 0.86
C ILE A 61 -1.27 -2.45 0.49
N PHE A 62 -0.82 -3.32 1.39
CA PHE A 62 -0.72 -4.75 1.11
C PHE A 62 -1.56 -5.54 2.10
N VAL A 63 -2.17 -6.61 1.60
CA VAL A 63 -2.82 -7.63 2.44
C VAL A 63 -1.90 -8.83 2.57
N GLU A 64 -2.19 -9.74 3.49
CA GLU A 64 -1.39 -10.95 3.72
C GLU A 64 -2.21 -12.20 3.43
N THR A 65 -1.56 -13.27 2.94
CA THR A 65 -2.24 -14.51 2.57
C THR A 65 -2.85 -15.26 3.75
N SER A 66 -2.31 -15.05 4.94
CA SER A 66 -2.65 -15.80 6.16
C SER A 66 -3.63 -15.05 7.08
N ILE A 67 -4.08 -13.85 6.69
CA ILE A 67 -4.92 -12.97 7.52
C ILE A 67 -6.13 -12.50 6.71
N ASN A 68 -7.27 -12.31 7.39
CA ASN A 68 -8.46 -11.75 6.74
C ASN A 68 -8.16 -10.34 6.17
N PRO A 69 -8.35 -10.11 4.85
CA PRO A 69 -7.99 -8.85 4.20
C PRO A 69 -9.04 -7.74 4.40
N GLN A 70 -10.19 -8.03 5.02
CA GLN A 70 -11.37 -7.15 5.02
C GLN A 70 -11.08 -5.74 5.56
N GLN A 71 -10.40 -5.63 6.71
CA GLN A 71 -10.10 -4.33 7.32
C GLN A 71 -9.17 -3.49 6.44
N MET A 72 -8.10 -4.09 5.91
CA MET A 72 -7.19 -3.43 4.98
C MET A 72 -7.91 -3.02 3.69
N THR A 73 -8.82 -3.86 3.19
CA THR A 73 -9.61 -3.57 1.99
C THR A 73 -10.54 -2.37 2.21
N GLN A 74 -11.15 -2.28 3.38
CA GLN A 74 -11.98 -1.13 3.76
C GLN A 74 -11.15 0.15 3.84
N ILE A 75 -9.98 0.11 4.48
CA ILE A 75 -9.07 1.26 4.56
C ILE A 75 -8.65 1.71 3.14
N ALA A 76 -8.34 0.78 2.25
CA ALA A 76 -7.99 1.11 0.86
C ALA A 76 -9.16 1.79 0.12
N ALA A 77 -10.38 1.29 0.32
CA ALA A 77 -11.59 1.87 -0.28
C ALA A 77 -11.85 3.29 0.24
N ASP A 78 -11.82 3.49 1.56
CA ASP A 78 -12.07 4.78 2.22
C ASP A 78 -11.02 5.83 1.84
N MET A 79 -9.79 5.39 1.57
CA MET A 79 -8.67 6.26 1.19
C MET A 79 -8.47 6.38 -0.32
N HIS A 80 -9.28 5.68 -1.12
CA HIS A 80 -9.16 5.62 -2.58
C HIS A 80 -7.75 5.25 -3.06
N ILE A 81 -7.11 4.28 -2.40
CA ILE A 81 -5.79 3.75 -2.77
C ILE A 81 -5.88 2.29 -3.20
N SER A 82 -4.82 1.79 -3.86
CA SER A 82 -4.80 0.42 -4.38
C SER A 82 -4.33 -0.60 -3.34
N ILE A 83 -4.83 -1.83 -3.45
CA ILE A 83 -4.18 -3.00 -2.84
C ILE A 83 -3.06 -3.45 -3.77
N GLY A 84 -1.81 -3.41 -3.27
CA GLY A 84 -0.60 -3.72 -4.02
C GLY A 84 -0.35 -5.21 -4.25
N GLY A 85 -1.10 -6.07 -3.57
CA GLY A 85 -1.00 -7.52 -3.66
C GLY A 85 -1.23 -8.20 -2.31
N SER A 86 -1.26 -9.53 -2.34
CA SER A 86 -1.28 -10.38 -1.14
C SER A 86 0.13 -10.92 -0.90
N LEU A 87 0.74 -10.48 0.20
CA LEU A 87 2.09 -10.86 0.59
C LEU A 87 2.09 -12.14 1.42
N PHE A 88 3.14 -12.92 1.24
CA PHE A 88 3.40 -14.10 2.04
C PHE A 88 4.22 -13.72 3.27
N SER A 89 3.71 -14.02 4.46
CA SER A 89 4.38 -13.73 5.74
C SER A 89 4.63 -15.02 6.51
N ASP A 90 3.57 -15.59 7.09
CA ASP A 90 3.64 -16.77 7.97
C ASP A 90 3.49 -18.09 7.22
N SER A 91 3.31 -18.04 5.90
CA SER A 91 3.18 -19.23 5.05
C SER A 91 3.85 -19.04 3.70
N LEU A 92 4.30 -20.15 3.11
CA LEU A 92 4.67 -20.20 1.70
C LEU A 92 3.41 -20.23 0.82
N GLY A 93 3.61 -20.01 -0.48
CA GLY A 93 2.60 -20.37 -1.48
C GLY A 93 2.54 -21.88 -1.68
N GLU A 94 1.64 -22.32 -2.55
CA GLU A 94 1.57 -23.72 -2.98
C GLU A 94 2.92 -24.18 -3.54
N SER A 95 3.28 -25.45 -3.33
CA SER A 95 4.60 -25.98 -3.68
C SER A 95 4.97 -25.85 -5.17
N ASN A 96 3.98 -25.78 -6.05
CA ASN A 96 4.12 -25.59 -7.50
C ASN A 96 4.05 -24.11 -7.93
N SER A 97 3.86 -23.17 -7.00
CA SER A 97 3.76 -21.73 -7.28
C SER A 97 5.14 -21.05 -7.23
N SER A 98 5.21 -19.79 -7.71
CA SER A 98 6.42 -18.98 -7.60
C SER A 98 6.83 -18.69 -6.15
N ALA A 99 5.91 -18.85 -5.20
CA ALA A 99 6.14 -18.67 -3.77
C ALA A 99 6.23 -20.00 -2.99
N GLY A 100 6.33 -21.15 -3.68
CA GLY A 100 6.39 -22.48 -3.05
C GLY A 100 7.71 -22.80 -2.34
N THR A 101 8.73 -21.94 -2.47
CA THR A 101 9.99 -22.02 -1.73
C THR A 101 10.24 -20.70 -1.00
N TYR A 102 11.03 -20.71 0.07
CA TYR A 102 11.36 -19.51 0.82
C TYR A 102 11.97 -18.40 -0.07
N LEU A 103 12.93 -18.75 -0.93
CA LEU A 103 13.53 -17.79 -1.85
C LEU A 103 12.53 -17.28 -2.90
N GLY A 104 11.69 -18.17 -3.43
CA GLY A 104 10.63 -17.82 -4.37
C GLY A 104 9.59 -16.88 -3.75
N MET A 105 9.24 -17.13 -2.50
CA MET A 105 8.35 -16.29 -1.69
C MET A 105 8.94 -14.89 -1.50
N LEU A 106 10.19 -14.78 -1.05
CA LEU A 106 10.87 -13.49 -0.89
C LEU A 106 10.94 -12.71 -2.21
N LYS A 107 11.27 -13.39 -3.32
CA LYS A 107 11.28 -12.78 -4.65
C LYS A 107 9.89 -12.29 -5.05
N THR A 108 8.86 -13.12 -4.84
CA THR A 108 7.47 -12.80 -5.18
C THR A 108 6.99 -11.57 -4.39
N ASN A 109 7.22 -11.54 -3.07
CA ASN A 109 6.92 -10.37 -2.24
C ASN A 109 7.66 -9.12 -2.72
N THR A 110 8.96 -9.24 -3.01
CA THR A 110 9.78 -8.12 -3.49
C THR A 110 9.24 -7.56 -4.81
N ASP A 111 8.89 -8.43 -5.76
CA ASP A 111 8.35 -8.04 -7.06
C ASP A 111 6.99 -7.32 -6.91
N MET A 112 6.12 -7.79 -6.00
CA MET A 112 4.84 -7.14 -5.70
C MET A 112 5.05 -5.76 -5.04
N ILE A 113 5.90 -5.69 -4.02
CA ILE A 113 6.20 -4.45 -3.29
C ILE A 113 6.79 -3.41 -4.23
N VAL A 114 7.80 -3.78 -5.02
CA VAL A 114 8.42 -2.88 -5.99
C VAL A 114 7.41 -2.42 -7.02
N ARG A 115 6.62 -3.32 -7.61
CA ARG A 115 5.63 -2.95 -8.62
C ARG A 115 4.58 -1.97 -8.10
N ALA A 116 4.04 -2.21 -6.91
CA ALA A 116 2.96 -1.41 -6.35
C ALA A 116 3.44 -0.07 -5.77
N LEU A 117 4.64 -0.03 -5.19
CA LEU A 117 5.24 1.20 -4.69
C LEU A 117 6.01 1.99 -5.76
N TYR A 118 6.32 1.37 -6.90
CA TYR A 118 6.88 2.06 -8.06
C TYR A 118 5.77 2.79 -8.80
N VAL A 119 5.55 4.05 -8.44
CA VAL A 119 4.72 4.95 -9.22
C VAL A 119 5.61 5.99 -9.89
N ASN A 120 5.68 5.94 -11.22
CA ASN A 120 6.39 6.94 -12.00
C ASN A 120 5.73 8.30 -11.75
N THR A 121 6.44 9.22 -11.11
CA THR A 121 5.92 10.50 -10.58
C THR A 121 5.23 11.35 -11.66
N SER A 122 5.56 11.12 -12.93
CA SER A 122 4.89 11.68 -14.11
C SER A 122 3.40 11.35 -14.18
N ASN A 123 2.95 10.14 -13.84
CA ASN A 123 1.53 9.75 -13.95
C ASN A 123 0.64 10.37 -12.85
N GLN A 124 1.19 10.58 -11.65
CA GLN A 124 0.45 11.22 -10.55
C GLN A 124 0.31 12.72 -10.77
N ASN A 125 1.38 13.40 -11.23
CA ASN A 125 1.31 14.81 -11.58
C ASN A 125 0.32 15.09 -12.71
N THR A 126 0.23 14.18 -13.69
CA THR A 126 -0.77 14.29 -14.77
C THR A 126 -2.19 14.08 -14.24
N LYS A 127 -2.46 13.07 -13.41
CA LYS A 127 -3.78 12.86 -12.78
C LYS A 127 -4.22 14.06 -11.91
N VAL A 128 -3.33 14.57 -11.06
CA VAL A 128 -3.61 15.73 -10.20
C VAL A 128 -3.87 16.98 -11.04
N LYS A 129 -3.09 17.21 -12.11
CA LYS A 129 -3.33 18.33 -13.02
C LYS A 129 -4.67 18.22 -13.75
N ILE A 130 -5.04 17.03 -14.22
CA ILE A 130 -6.34 16.80 -14.89
C ILE A 130 -7.50 17.05 -13.92
N GLN A 131 -7.38 16.59 -12.66
CA GLN A 131 -8.41 16.82 -11.66
C GLN A 131 -8.57 18.30 -11.32
N ALA A 132 -7.47 19.01 -11.05
CA ALA A 132 -7.50 20.45 -10.80
C ALA A 132 -8.04 21.24 -12.02
N PHE A 133 -7.70 20.82 -13.24
CA PHE A 133 -8.21 21.44 -14.47
C PHE A 133 -9.72 21.22 -14.65
N ASN A 134 -10.22 20.02 -14.37
CA ASN A 134 -11.66 19.72 -14.44
C ASN A 134 -12.46 20.51 -13.40
N GLU A 135 -11.94 20.70 -12.18
CA GLU A 135 -12.58 21.54 -11.16
C GLU A 135 -12.67 23.01 -11.61
N ILE A 136 -11.62 23.55 -12.25
CA ILE A 136 -11.62 24.91 -12.79
C ILE A 136 -12.66 25.09 -13.91
N ILE A 137 -12.77 24.12 -14.82
CA ILE A 137 -13.79 24.15 -15.88
C ILE A 137 -15.19 24.16 -15.26
N PHE A 138 -15.42 23.32 -14.25
CA PHE A 138 -16.73 23.20 -13.60
C PHE A 138 -17.15 24.52 -12.93
N ILE A 139 -16.21 25.18 -12.22
CA ILE A 139 -16.44 26.49 -11.60
C ILE A 139 -16.70 27.56 -12.67
N SER A 140 -15.95 27.53 -13.76
CA SER A 140 -16.09 28.51 -14.86
C SER A 140 -17.43 28.37 -15.59
N LEU A 141 -17.88 27.13 -15.84
CA LEU A 141 -19.22 26.91 -16.41
C LEU A 141 -20.33 27.35 -15.44
N PHE A 142 -20.19 27.10 -14.14
CA PHE A 142 -21.19 27.50 -13.15
C PHE A 142 -21.37 29.02 -13.09
N LEU A 143 -20.28 29.79 -13.21
CA LEU A 143 -20.30 31.26 -13.23
C LEU A 143 -20.87 31.86 -14.54
N ILE A 144 -20.92 31.10 -15.63
CA ILE A 144 -21.45 31.56 -16.93
C ILE A 144 -22.96 31.33 -17.05
N PHE A 145 -23.51 30.39 -16.27
CA PHE A 145 -24.93 30.00 -16.29
C PHE A 145 -25.73 30.44 -15.05
N CYS A 146 -25.19 31.35 -14.22
CA CYS A 146 -25.91 32.10 -13.18
C CYS A 146 -25.92 33.59 -13.55
#